data_AF-A0A6A4HT01-F1
#
_entry.id   AF-A0A6A4HT01-F1
#
_cell.length_a   1.000
_cell.length_b   1.000
_cell.length_c   1.000
_cell.angle_alpha   90.00
_cell.angle_beta   90.00
_cell.angle_gamma   90.00
#
_symmetry.space_group_name_H-M   'P 1'
#
loop_
_entity.id
_entity.type
_entity.pdbx_description
1 polymer ?
#
loop_
_entity_poly.entity_id
_entity_poly.type
_entity_poly.pdbx_seq_one_letter_code
_entity_poly.pdbx_strand_id
1 'polypeptide(L)'
;MCSPPTGHIWLFIESVPTDPDALYLEIPLYRIRANCLKPAKYLRFIAYTVTALDGSITLAPQNQLVADDSQLEDQAVYIFNPAIIIDKTARAALRADQEIVLPRSQWGGSQSNRNIEFVNGIYSRDAVSVFKLKNHWGNTQAIHTIPFARGDQWLQQLIDERPGFEGDEGVIDMESIDDIRNGFCGDKEFHGSFDRNEVGVIKTPNHILAIDEIPSAPTRTLAAHTSYPPNLRYTYQYLHDPDGKVESDYGPNNVDGAFQNSTTKPFPSPFLLHCRFGAAALYNWGKNLQKQIPPSRPPKEQVVYGYHPQKDTGGRAERAARQDNRHMAEGSEATIKGSGRETEAVEGVMEEGKIDTMELLHVITSRYTRVKVRFVDQLPEKQREISEWAKTLPVV
;
A
#
# COMPACT_ATOMS: atom_id res chain seq x y z
N MET A 1 25.87 -20.18 -11.94
CA MET A 1 24.70 -19.33 -11.68
C MET A 1 24.98 -18.55 -10.41
N CYS A 2 24.51 -17.31 -10.31
CA CYS A 2 24.56 -16.59 -9.04
C CYS A 2 23.70 -17.34 -8.01
N SER A 3 24.14 -17.39 -6.75
CA SER A 3 23.32 -17.84 -5.63
C SER A 3 22.49 -16.68 -5.08
N PRO A 4 21.35 -16.95 -4.41
CA PRO A 4 20.65 -15.92 -3.65
C PRO A 4 21.58 -15.26 -2.62
N PRO A 5 21.36 -13.98 -2.27
CA PRO A 5 22.08 -13.31 -1.19
C PRO A 5 21.93 -14.04 0.15
N THR A 6 22.90 -13.90 1.06
CA THR A 6 22.77 -14.40 2.43
C THR A 6 21.49 -13.87 3.10
N GLY A 7 20.80 -14.72 3.83
CA GLY A 7 19.50 -14.42 4.45
C GLY A 7 18.32 -14.40 3.47
N HIS A 8 18.50 -14.81 2.21
CA HIS A 8 17.47 -14.80 1.17
C HIS A 8 17.35 -16.16 0.48
N ILE A 9 16.19 -16.37 -0.13
CA ILE A 9 15.93 -17.47 -1.05
C ILE A 9 15.47 -16.92 -2.39
N TRP A 10 15.57 -17.73 -3.44
CA TRP A 10 14.90 -17.44 -4.71
C TRP A 10 13.75 -18.41 -4.93
N LEU A 11 12.60 -17.89 -5.36
CA LEU A 11 11.46 -18.69 -5.81
C LEU A 11 11.18 -18.39 -7.28
N PHE A 12 11.41 -19.37 -8.14
CA PHE A 12 11.07 -19.30 -9.56
C PHE A 12 9.60 -19.67 -9.77
N ILE A 13 8.83 -18.77 -10.39
CA ILE A 13 7.36 -18.90 -10.45
C ILE A 13 6.89 -19.51 -11.77
N GLU A 14 7.53 -19.14 -12.88
CA GLU A 14 7.03 -19.47 -14.23
C GLU A 14 8.08 -20.10 -15.14
N SER A 15 9.30 -20.26 -14.63
CA SER A 15 10.49 -20.59 -15.41
C SER A 15 11.49 -21.35 -14.52
N VAL A 16 12.62 -21.72 -15.09
CA VAL A 16 13.68 -22.45 -14.40
C VAL A 16 14.94 -21.57 -14.24
N PRO A 17 15.84 -21.87 -13.30
CA PRO A 17 17.06 -21.08 -13.08
C PRO A 17 17.99 -20.92 -14.28
N THR A 18 17.86 -21.77 -15.30
CA THR A 18 18.63 -21.67 -16.55
C THR A 18 18.08 -20.63 -17.54
N ASP A 19 16.87 -20.12 -17.33
CA ASP A 19 16.27 -19.10 -18.19
C ASP A 19 16.76 -17.69 -17.78
N PRO A 20 17.48 -16.96 -18.66
CA PRO A 20 17.98 -15.61 -18.36
C PRO A 20 16.88 -14.55 -18.18
N ASP A 21 15.66 -14.86 -18.64
CA ASP A 21 14.48 -14.00 -18.53
C ASP A 21 13.48 -14.53 -17.50
N ALA A 22 13.94 -15.46 -16.67
CA ALA A 22 13.15 -16.03 -15.59
C ALA A 22 12.60 -14.95 -14.65
N LEU A 23 11.29 -15.00 -14.42
CA LEU A 23 10.64 -14.30 -13.32
C LEU A 23 10.80 -15.13 -12.04
N TYR A 24 11.45 -14.54 -11.05
CA TYR A 24 11.62 -15.11 -9.73
C TYR A 24 11.43 -14.05 -8.63
N LEU A 25 11.15 -14.52 -7.42
CA LEU A 25 11.07 -13.69 -6.22
C LEU A 25 12.33 -13.89 -5.39
N GLU A 26 12.99 -12.79 -5.01
CA GLU A 26 14.07 -12.78 -4.02
C GLU A 26 13.51 -12.39 -2.67
N ILE A 27 13.30 -13.39 -1.80
CA ILE A 27 12.51 -13.22 -0.58
C ILE A 27 13.45 -13.30 0.63
N PRO A 28 13.42 -12.31 1.54
CA PRO A 28 14.14 -12.41 2.80
C PRO A 28 13.59 -13.53 3.67
N LEU A 29 14.45 -14.47 4.06
CA LEU A 29 14.07 -15.67 4.80
C LEU A 29 13.47 -15.33 6.18
N TYR A 30 13.96 -14.26 6.81
CA TYR A 30 13.43 -13.79 8.09
C TYR A 30 11.98 -13.30 7.98
N ARG A 31 11.55 -12.74 6.83
CA ARG A 31 10.16 -12.31 6.62
C ARG A 31 9.23 -13.51 6.45
N ILE A 32 9.65 -14.55 5.73
CA ILE A 32 8.87 -15.80 5.63
C ILE A 32 8.64 -16.39 7.03
N ARG A 33 9.70 -16.51 7.82
CA ARG A 33 9.64 -17.07 9.19
C ARG A 33 8.82 -16.21 10.14
N ALA A 34 8.83 -14.90 9.96
CA ALA A 34 8.01 -13.98 10.74
C ALA A 34 6.52 -14.05 10.36
N ASN A 35 6.19 -14.41 9.12
CA ASN A 35 4.82 -14.38 8.61
C ASN A 35 4.10 -15.74 8.70
N CYS A 36 4.83 -16.86 8.81
CA CYS A 36 4.23 -18.18 8.87
C CYS A 36 5.09 -19.17 9.65
N LEU A 37 4.44 -20.01 10.46
CA LEU A 37 5.06 -21.09 11.22
C LEU A 37 5.47 -22.27 10.32
N LYS A 38 4.97 -22.32 9.08
CA LYS A 38 5.31 -23.31 8.05
C LYS A 38 5.89 -22.63 6.80
N PRO A 39 7.21 -22.35 6.79
CA PRO A 39 7.87 -21.59 5.72
C PRO A 39 7.67 -22.15 4.31
N ALA A 40 7.79 -23.47 4.10
CA ALA A 40 7.59 -24.07 2.78
C ALA A 40 6.14 -23.95 2.28
N LYS A 41 5.16 -24.19 3.17
CA LYS A 41 3.74 -23.99 2.85
C LYS A 41 3.42 -22.52 2.54
N TYR A 42 4.01 -21.58 3.27
CA TYR A 42 3.89 -20.15 2.98
C TYR A 42 4.47 -19.79 1.61
N LEU A 43 5.59 -20.40 1.23
CA LEU A 43 6.20 -20.22 -0.09
C LEU A 43 5.25 -20.69 -1.20
N ARG A 44 4.55 -21.81 -0.99
CA ARG A 44 3.48 -22.31 -1.87
C ARG A 44 2.29 -21.34 -1.93
N PHE A 45 1.89 -20.76 -0.80
CA PHE A 45 0.86 -19.71 -0.77
C PHE A 45 1.28 -18.46 -1.56
N ILE A 46 2.52 -17.98 -1.41
CA ILE A 46 3.02 -16.86 -2.21
C ILE A 46 2.92 -17.18 -3.71
N ALA A 47 3.39 -18.36 -4.14
CA ALA A 47 3.29 -18.76 -5.53
C ALA A 47 1.83 -18.82 -6.01
N TYR A 48 0.93 -19.37 -5.19
CA TYR A 48 -0.51 -19.41 -5.46
C TYR A 48 -1.10 -18.00 -5.62
N THR A 49 -0.84 -17.08 -4.68
CA THR A 49 -1.37 -15.70 -4.79
C THR A 49 -0.84 -14.96 -6.02
N VAL A 50 0.40 -15.24 -6.43
CA VAL A 50 1.02 -14.66 -7.64
C VAL A 50 0.43 -15.25 -8.90
N THR A 51 0.15 -16.56 -8.96
CA THR A 51 -0.20 -17.25 -10.22
C THR A 51 -1.66 -17.63 -10.36
N ALA A 52 -2.45 -17.58 -9.28
CA ALA A 52 -3.78 -18.19 -9.19
C ALA A 52 -3.81 -19.70 -9.56
N LEU A 53 -2.68 -20.39 -9.43
CA LEU A 53 -2.56 -21.81 -9.72
C LEU A 53 -2.18 -22.59 -8.47
N ASP A 54 -2.80 -23.76 -8.32
CA ASP A 54 -2.28 -24.78 -7.44
C ASP A 54 -0.97 -25.35 -7.96
N GLY A 55 -0.16 -25.91 -7.07
CA GLY A 55 1.10 -26.53 -7.44
C GLY A 55 1.88 -27.04 -6.24
N SER A 56 3.15 -27.37 -6.50
CA SER A 56 4.10 -27.86 -5.51
C SER A 56 5.42 -27.11 -5.61
N ILE A 57 6.22 -27.15 -4.54
CA ILE A 57 7.54 -26.52 -4.49
C ILE A 57 8.61 -27.61 -4.59
N THR A 58 9.60 -27.42 -5.46
CA THR A 58 10.80 -28.26 -5.50
C THR A 58 12.06 -27.46 -5.19
N LEU A 59 13.06 -28.13 -4.63
CA LEU A 59 14.39 -27.58 -4.36
C LEU A 59 15.33 -27.90 -5.53
N ALA A 60 15.95 -26.87 -6.10
CA ALA A 60 16.96 -27.01 -7.14
C ALA A 60 18.36 -27.26 -6.52
N PRO A 61 19.28 -27.93 -7.24
CA PRO A 61 19.14 -28.46 -8.61
C PRO A 61 18.51 -29.86 -8.68
N GLN A 62 18.29 -30.55 -7.56
CA GLN A 62 17.85 -31.96 -7.56
C GLN A 62 16.37 -32.13 -7.92
N ASN A 63 15.60 -31.04 -8.05
CA ASN A 63 14.15 -31.03 -8.20
C ASN A 63 13.45 -31.86 -7.12
N GLN A 64 13.99 -31.84 -5.90
CA GLN A 64 13.44 -32.58 -4.78
C GLN A 64 12.16 -31.89 -4.30
N LEU A 65 11.06 -32.64 -4.20
CA LEU A 65 9.80 -32.13 -3.65
C LEU A 65 10.00 -31.67 -2.21
N VAL A 66 9.60 -30.43 -1.92
CA VAL A 66 9.64 -29.83 -0.58
C VAL A 66 8.29 -30.04 0.07
N ALA A 67 8.24 -30.77 1.18
CA ALA A 67 7.01 -30.97 1.94
C ALA A 67 6.59 -29.65 2.63
N ASP A 68 5.28 -29.42 2.77
CA ASP A 68 4.72 -28.19 3.35
C ASP A 68 5.24 -27.87 4.77
N ASP A 69 5.51 -28.91 5.57
CA ASP A 69 6.02 -28.76 6.94
C ASP A 69 7.55 -28.55 7.00
N SER A 70 8.22 -28.49 5.85
CA SER A 70 9.68 -28.31 5.78
C SER A 70 10.10 -26.87 6.12
N GLN A 71 11.29 -26.75 6.69
CA GLN A 71 11.97 -25.47 6.79
C GLN A 71 12.63 -25.09 5.46
N LEU A 72 12.84 -23.79 5.25
CA LEU A 72 13.58 -23.27 4.10
C LEU A 72 15.05 -23.06 4.47
N GLU A 73 15.91 -23.38 3.53
CA GLU A 73 17.36 -23.27 3.62
C GLU A 73 17.83 -21.90 3.15
N ASP A 74 18.86 -21.35 3.80
CA ASP A 74 19.44 -20.07 3.39
C ASP A 74 20.15 -20.21 2.05
N GLN A 75 20.03 -19.19 1.20
CA GLN A 75 20.58 -19.17 -0.16
C GLN A 75 20.10 -20.31 -1.07
N ALA A 76 18.96 -20.94 -0.76
CA ALA A 76 18.38 -21.98 -1.58
C ALA A 76 17.54 -21.43 -2.74
N VAL A 77 17.43 -22.24 -3.80
CA VAL A 77 16.65 -21.95 -5.00
C VAL A 77 15.48 -22.92 -5.08
N TYR A 78 14.28 -22.37 -5.01
CA TYR A 78 13.02 -23.09 -5.08
C TYR A 78 12.33 -22.84 -6.42
N ILE A 79 11.61 -23.85 -6.90
CA ILE A 79 10.85 -23.80 -8.15
C ILE A 79 9.40 -24.16 -7.84
N PHE A 80 8.48 -23.30 -8.27
CA PHE A 80 7.06 -23.61 -8.25
C PHE A 80 6.67 -24.42 -9.49
N ASN A 81 6.01 -25.54 -9.26
CA ASN A 81 5.53 -26.45 -10.29
C ASN A 81 3.99 -26.46 -10.25
N PRO A 82 3.32 -25.75 -11.17
CA PRO A 82 1.86 -25.74 -11.23
C PRO A 82 1.29 -27.16 -11.42
N ALA A 83 0.18 -27.45 -10.76
CA ALA A 83 -0.51 -28.74 -10.86
C ALA A 83 -1.10 -28.97 -12.27
N ILE A 84 -1.40 -27.88 -12.98
CA ILE A 84 -1.88 -27.91 -14.36
C ILE A 84 -0.82 -27.35 -15.32
N ILE A 85 -0.65 -28.04 -16.45
CA ILE A 85 0.23 -27.58 -17.52
C ILE A 85 -0.56 -26.66 -18.43
N ILE A 86 -0.28 -25.35 -18.32
CA ILE A 86 -0.78 -24.32 -19.22
C ILE A 86 0.40 -23.66 -19.94
N ASP A 87 0.15 -23.12 -21.13
CA ASP A 87 1.17 -22.41 -21.89
C ASP A 87 1.58 -21.09 -21.20
N LYS A 88 2.71 -20.53 -21.66
CA LYS A 88 3.31 -19.33 -21.08
C LYS A 88 2.38 -18.11 -21.14
N THR A 89 1.58 -17.97 -22.20
CA THR A 89 0.67 -16.83 -22.38
C THR A 89 -0.51 -16.93 -21.42
N ALA A 90 -1.13 -18.10 -21.31
CA ALA A 90 -2.19 -18.35 -20.33
C ALA A 90 -1.70 -18.13 -18.90
N ARG A 91 -0.49 -18.61 -18.56
CA ARG A 91 0.11 -18.40 -17.24
C ARG A 91 0.35 -16.93 -16.93
N ALA A 92 0.89 -16.18 -17.88
CA ALA A 92 1.09 -14.75 -17.72
C ALA A 92 -0.24 -13.99 -17.53
N ALA A 93 -1.34 -14.52 -18.07
CA ALA A 93 -2.66 -13.92 -17.90
C ALA A 93 -3.27 -14.09 -16.50
N LEU A 94 -2.95 -15.17 -15.79
CA LEU A 94 -3.40 -15.42 -14.41
C LEU A 94 -2.56 -14.70 -13.34
N ARG A 95 -1.41 -14.14 -13.77
CA ARG A 95 -0.45 -13.50 -12.88
C ARG A 95 -1.08 -12.29 -12.18
N ALA A 96 -0.81 -12.13 -10.88
CA ALA A 96 -1.23 -10.97 -10.12
C ALA A 96 -0.76 -9.67 -10.80
N ASP A 97 -1.72 -8.77 -11.05
CA ASP A 97 -1.46 -7.53 -11.76
C ASP A 97 -0.75 -6.51 -10.85
N GLN A 98 0.48 -6.15 -11.20
CA GLN A 98 1.26 -5.15 -10.47
C GLN A 98 0.62 -3.77 -10.52
N GLU A 99 -0.24 -3.49 -11.49
CA GLU A 99 -0.97 -2.24 -11.56
C GLU A 99 -1.85 -1.99 -10.33
N ILE A 100 -2.35 -3.05 -9.66
CA ILE A 100 -3.12 -2.95 -8.41
C ILE A 100 -2.35 -2.18 -7.32
N VAL A 101 -1.03 -2.31 -7.34
CA VAL A 101 -0.12 -1.82 -6.30
C VAL A 101 0.69 -0.60 -6.75
N LEU A 102 0.47 -0.10 -7.97
CA LEU A 102 1.16 1.09 -8.45
C LEU A 102 0.62 2.37 -7.77
N PRO A 103 1.49 3.34 -7.45
CA PRO A 103 1.10 4.58 -6.79
C PRO A 103 0.06 5.38 -7.58
N ARG A 104 -0.91 5.93 -6.83
CA ARG A 104 -2.01 6.76 -7.33
C ARG A 104 -1.55 7.96 -8.19
N SER A 105 -0.34 8.48 -7.99
CA SER A 105 0.18 9.65 -8.72
C SER A 105 0.36 9.43 -10.23
N GLN A 106 0.35 8.18 -10.71
CA GLN A 106 0.43 7.88 -12.15
C GLN A 106 -0.93 7.96 -12.86
N TRP A 107 -2.02 8.05 -12.10
CA TRP A 107 -3.39 8.02 -12.59
C TRP A 107 -4.01 9.34 -12.17
N GLY A 108 -4.17 10.24 -13.15
CA GLY A 108 -4.65 11.61 -12.94
C GLY A 108 -5.80 11.61 -11.93
N GLY A 109 -5.62 12.34 -10.83
CA GLY A 109 -6.50 12.28 -9.68
C GLY A 109 -7.92 12.68 -10.06
N SER A 110 -8.74 11.69 -10.41
CA SER A 110 -10.18 11.84 -10.33
C SER A 110 -10.48 11.98 -8.84
N GLN A 111 -10.56 13.23 -8.40
CA GLN A 111 -11.22 13.60 -7.16
C GLN A 111 -12.74 13.44 -7.31
N SER A 112 -13.21 12.37 -7.96
CA SER A 112 -14.61 12.01 -7.81
C SER A 112 -14.80 11.72 -6.33
N ASN A 113 -15.73 12.47 -5.72
CA ASN A 113 -16.11 12.27 -4.33
C ASN A 113 -16.36 10.78 -4.13
N ARG A 114 -15.65 10.17 -3.17
CA ARG A 114 -15.84 8.76 -2.82
C ARG A 114 -17.33 8.54 -2.58
N ASN A 115 -17.87 7.43 -3.08
CA ASN A 115 -19.26 7.11 -2.80
C ASN A 115 -19.47 7.05 -1.28
N ILE A 116 -20.39 7.87 -0.79
CA ILE A 116 -20.70 7.97 0.63
C ILE A 116 -21.25 6.64 1.17
N GLU A 117 -21.90 5.84 0.33
CA GLU A 117 -22.42 4.52 0.67
C GLU A 117 -21.30 3.51 0.92
N PHE A 118 -20.23 3.54 0.13
CA PHE A 118 -19.02 2.74 0.39
C PHE A 118 -18.42 3.11 1.74
N VAL A 119 -18.19 4.40 1.97
CA VAL A 119 -17.58 4.89 3.22
C VAL A 119 -18.44 4.53 4.43
N ASN A 120 -19.75 4.78 4.37
CA ASN A 120 -20.69 4.45 5.44
C ASN A 120 -20.81 2.93 5.65
N GLY A 121 -20.79 2.15 4.58
CA GLY A 121 -20.82 0.70 4.64
C GLY A 121 -19.60 0.10 5.33
N ILE A 122 -18.40 0.61 5.01
CA ILE A 122 -17.15 0.25 5.68
C ILE A 122 -17.20 0.60 7.17
N TYR A 123 -17.58 1.83 7.52
CA TYR A 123 -17.66 2.22 8.93
C TYR A 123 -18.73 1.45 9.70
N SER A 124 -19.85 1.11 9.07
CA SER A 124 -20.89 0.27 9.68
C SER A 124 -20.46 -1.18 9.88
N ARG A 125 -19.44 -1.67 9.17
CA ARG A 125 -18.92 -3.04 9.33
C ARG A 125 -17.75 -3.09 10.30
N ASP A 126 -16.88 -2.11 10.25
CA ASP A 126 -15.58 -2.15 10.92
C ASP A 126 -15.59 -1.36 12.24
N ALA A 127 -16.48 -0.37 12.35
CA ALA A 127 -16.63 0.63 13.40
C ALA A 127 -15.41 1.55 13.64
N VAL A 128 -14.19 1.01 13.62
CA VAL A 128 -12.90 1.69 13.75
C VAL A 128 -11.87 1.04 12.83
N SER A 129 -10.60 1.50 12.86
CA SER A 129 -9.50 0.82 12.14
C SER A 129 -9.45 -0.67 12.54
N VAL A 130 -9.55 -1.55 11.55
CA VAL A 130 -9.62 -3.01 11.73
C VAL A 130 -8.35 -3.53 12.41
N PHE A 131 -7.20 -2.93 12.12
CA PHE A 131 -5.88 -3.29 12.65
C PHE A 131 -5.38 -2.33 13.75
N LYS A 132 -6.29 -1.60 14.40
CA LYS A 132 -5.94 -0.57 15.39
C LYS A 132 -5.05 -1.09 16.52
N LEU A 133 -3.83 -0.56 16.62
CA LEU A 133 -2.85 -0.96 17.63
C LEU A 133 -2.80 -0.07 18.87
N LYS A 134 -3.14 1.21 18.73
CA LYS A 134 -3.09 2.20 19.82
C LYS A 134 -4.44 2.86 20.01
N ASN A 135 -4.74 3.27 21.24
CA ASN A 135 -5.96 4.01 21.61
C ASN A 135 -6.06 5.43 21.03
N HIS A 136 -5.23 5.78 20.03
CA HIS A 136 -5.39 7.04 19.34
C HIS A 136 -6.77 7.07 18.68
N TRP A 137 -7.59 8.03 19.06
CA TRP A 137 -8.88 8.34 18.42
C TRP A 137 -8.68 9.00 17.05
N GLY A 138 -7.58 8.70 16.37
CA GLY A 138 -7.13 9.34 15.16
C GLY A 138 -7.90 8.88 13.93
N ASN A 139 -7.96 9.82 12.98
CA ASN A 139 -8.54 9.75 11.63
C ASN A 139 -8.47 8.37 10.97
N THR A 140 -9.54 7.58 11.11
CA THR A 140 -9.74 6.39 10.30
C THR A 140 -10.19 6.77 8.89
N GLN A 141 -9.94 5.88 7.94
CA GLN A 141 -10.27 6.06 6.54
C GLN A 141 -10.80 4.74 5.99
N ALA A 142 -11.81 4.81 5.12
CA ALA A 142 -12.14 3.70 4.24
C ALA A 142 -11.03 3.54 3.19
N ILE A 143 -10.43 2.37 3.14
CA ILE A 143 -9.31 2.01 2.25
C ILE A 143 -9.84 0.99 1.25
N HIS A 144 -9.64 1.24 -0.03
CA HIS A 144 -9.93 0.26 -1.05
C HIS A 144 -8.79 -0.75 -1.18
N THR A 145 -9.11 -2.03 -1.34
CA THR A 145 -8.12 -3.09 -1.60
C THR A 145 -7.59 -2.97 -3.03
N ILE A 146 -8.49 -2.96 -4.01
CA ILE A 146 -8.20 -2.55 -5.39
C ILE A 146 -8.45 -1.05 -5.48
N PRO A 147 -7.45 -0.22 -5.84
CA PRO A 147 -7.60 1.23 -5.79
C PRO A 147 -8.81 1.73 -6.59
N PHE A 148 -9.61 2.61 -5.99
CA PHE A 148 -10.77 3.25 -6.63
C PHE A 148 -10.47 3.79 -8.05
N ALA A 149 -9.27 4.33 -8.27
CA ALA A 149 -8.83 4.87 -9.56
C ALA A 149 -8.79 3.85 -10.71
N ARG A 150 -8.91 2.55 -10.41
CA ARG A 150 -8.98 1.47 -11.40
C ARG A 150 -10.38 1.38 -12.04
N GLY A 151 -11.43 1.71 -11.29
CA GLY A 151 -12.81 1.66 -11.77
C GLY A 151 -13.38 0.25 -11.90
N ASP A 152 -14.67 0.18 -12.19
CA ASP A 152 -15.48 -1.04 -12.20
C ASP A 152 -15.03 -2.03 -13.28
N GLN A 153 -14.77 -1.55 -14.51
CA GLN A 153 -14.33 -2.40 -15.63
C GLN A 153 -13.03 -3.14 -15.33
N TRP A 154 -12.07 -2.44 -14.69
CA TRP A 154 -10.79 -3.03 -14.30
C TRP A 154 -10.98 -4.11 -13.24
N LEU A 155 -11.87 -3.85 -12.25
CA LEU A 155 -12.21 -4.82 -11.23
C LEU A 155 -12.84 -6.09 -11.84
N GLN A 156 -13.80 -5.93 -12.76
CA GLN A 156 -14.43 -7.07 -13.45
C GLN A 156 -13.39 -7.88 -14.23
N GLN A 157 -12.52 -7.21 -14.99
CA GLN A 157 -11.44 -7.88 -15.70
C GLN A 157 -10.53 -8.68 -14.76
N LEU A 158 -10.17 -8.14 -13.59
CA LEU A 158 -9.37 -8.86 -12.59
C LEU A 158 -10.08 -10.13 -12.09
N ILE A 159 -11.40 -10.07 -11.88
CA ILE A 159 -12.21 -11.20 -11.43
C ILE A 159 -12.28 -12.27 -12.53
N ASP A 160 -12.62 -11.86 -13.75
CA ASP A 160 -12.77 -12.75 -14.92
C ASP A 160 -11.47 -13.46 -15.30
N GLU A 161 -10.32 -12.80 -15.12
CA GLU A 161 -9.01 -13.35 -15.45
C GLU A 161 -8.51 -14.40 -14.46
N ARG A 162 -9.15 -14.57 -13.29
CA ARG A 162 -8.68 -15.52 -12.25
C ARG A 162 -9.81 -16.42 -11.72
N PRO A 163 -10.48 -17.19 -12.61
CA PRO A 163 -11.63 -17.99 -12.21
C PRO A 163 -11.26 -19.07 -11.18
N GLY A 164 -12.06 -19.20 -10.13
CA GLY A 164 -11.86 -20.18 -9.05
C GLY A 164 -10.75 -19.83 -8.06
N PHE A 165 -10.07 -18.69 -8.23
CA PHE A 165 -9.09 -18.21 -7.25
C PHE A 165 -9.81 -17.90 -5.92
N GLU A 166 -9.33 -18.46 -4.81
CA GLU A 166 -10.03 -18.46 -3.51
C GLU A 166 -11.50 -18.93 -3.60
N GLY A 167 -11.84 -19.81 -4.56
CA GLY A 167 -13.22 -20.27 -4.77
C GLY A 167 -14.19 -19.13 -5.10
N ASP A 168 -13.70 -18.04 -5.69
CA ASP A 168 -14.45 -16.81 -6.00
C ASP A 168 -15.06 -16.14 -4.74
N GLU A 169 -14.48 -16.39 -3.55
CA GLU A 169 -15.00 -15.91 -2.27
C GLU A 169 -15.08 -14.38 -2.22
N GLY A 170 -16.32 -13.89 -2.16
CA GLY A 170 -16.63 -12.48 -2.01
C GLY A 170 -16.60 -11.66 -3.29
N VAL A 171 -16.52 -12.27 -4.49
CA VAL A 171 -16.53 -11.55 -5.79
C VAL A 171 -17.62 -11.96 -6.78
N ILE A 172 -18.32 -13.08 -6.56
CA ILE A 172 -19.31 -13.65 -7.52
C ILE A 172 -20.35 -12.64 -8.04
N ASP A 173 -20.81 -11.73 -7.18
CA ASP A 173 -21.81 -10.69 -7.47
C ASP A 173 -21.25 -9.28 -7.24
N MET A 174 -19.92 -9.12 -7.29
CA MET A 174 -19.28 -7.82 -7.11
C MET A 174 -19.19 -7.09 -8.45
N GLU A 175 -20.01 -6.07 -8.65
CA GLU A 175 -20.03 -5.30 -9.92
C GLU A 175 -19.31 -3.95 -9.83
N SER A 176 -19.04 -3.44 -8.62
CA SER A 176 -18.51 -2.08 -8.42
C SER A 176 -17.23 -2.03 -7.59
N ILE A 177 -16.34 -1.11 -7.96
CA ILE A 177 -15.13 -0.75 -7.22
C ILE A 177 -15.44 -0.18 -5.84
N ASP A 178 -16.64 0.37 -5.65
CA ASP A 178 -17.17 0.88 -4.39
C ASP A 178 -17.99 -0.17 -3.62
N ASP A 179 -17.91 -1.46 -3.99
CA ASP A 179 -18.41 -2.54 -3.16
C ASP A 179 -17.64 -2.59 -1.82
N ILE A 180 -18.37 -2.71 -0.72
CA ILE A 180 -17.79 -2.74 0.64
C ILE A 180 -16.80 -3.89 0.86
N ARG A 181 -16.89 -4.96 0.07
CA ARG A 181 -15.95 -6.09 0.11
C ARG A 181 -14.60 -5.73 -0.53
N ASN A 182 -14.54 -4.71 -1.38
CA ASN A 182 -13.31 -4.13 -1.92
C ASN A 182 -12.65 -3.12 -0.96
N GLY A 183 -12.87 -3.21 0.35
CA GLY A 183 -12.20 -2.31 1.26
C GLY A 183 -12.39 -2.65 2.72
N PHE A 184 -11.72 -1.85 3.55
CA PHE A 184 -11.80 -1.91 5.00
C PHE A 184 -11.38 -0.59 5.63
N CYS A 185 -11.71 -0.42 6.90
CA CYS A 185 -11.35 0.73 7.70
C CYS A 185 -9.93 0.57 8.23
N GLY A 186 -9.08 1.56 7.98
CA GLY A 186 -7.73 1.62 8.55
C GLY A 186 -7.40 3.01 9.05
N ASP A 187 -6.38 3.12 9.88
CA ASP A 187 -5.81 4.42 10.23
C ASP A 187 -4.92 4.96 9.10
N LYS A 188 -4.58 6.26 9.18
CA LYS A 188 -3.83 6.96 8.15
C LYS A 188 -2.45 6.34 7.93
N GLU A 189 -1.82 5.92 9.02
CA GLU A 189 -0.51 5.28 9.03
C GLU A 189 -0.53 3.96 8.28
N PHE A 190 -1.46 3.07 8.65
CA PHE A 190 -1.69 1.81 7.96
C PHE A 190 -2.01 2.01 6.48
N HIS A 191 -2.90 2.96 6.14
CA HIS A 191 -3.24 3.27 4.75
C HIS A 191 -1.98 3.67 3.96
N GLY A 192 -1.10 4.47 4.56
CA GLY A 192 0.18 4.83 3.95
C GLY A 192 1.05 3.62 3.64
N SER A 193 1.24 2.71 4.59
CA SER A 193 2.04 1.49 4.38
C SER A 193 1.38 0.51 3.40
N PHE A 194 0.06 0.41 3.41
CA PHE A 194 -0.70 -0.42 2.48
C PHE A 194 -0.63 0.10 1.04
N ASP A 195 -0.69 1.43 0.85
CA ASP A 195 -0.51 2.08 -0.46
C ASP A 195 0.95 2.00 -0.96
N ARG A 196 1.93 1.89 -0.05
CA ARG A 196 3.35 1.66 -0.38
C ARG A 196 3.71 0.18 -0.57
N ASN A 197 2.75 -0.73 -0.36
CA ASN A 197 2.92 -2.18 -0.46
C ASN A 197 3.92 -2.75 0.56
N GLU A 198 4.16 -2.03 1.65
CA GLU A 198 5.02 -2.50 2.75
C GLU A 198 4.33 -3.60 3.55
N VAL A 199 2.99 -3.60 3.52
CA VAL A 199 2.12 -4.56 4.19
C VAL A 199 1.15 -5.21 3.22
N GLY A 200 0.86 -6.49 3.46
CA GLY A 200 -0.24 -7.23 2.86
C GLY A 200 -1.25 -7.65 3.93
N VAL A 201 -2.44 -8.04 3.52
CA VAL A 201 -3.45 -8.63 4.40
C VAL A 201 -3.81 -10.00 3.85
N ILE A 202 -3.81 -11.00 4.73
CA ILE A 202 -4.21 -12.37 4.40
C ILE A 202 -5.46 -12.75 5.20
N LYS A 203 -6.36 -13.52 4.59
CA LYS A 203 -7.45 -14.20 5.29
C LYS A 203 -7.04 -15.66 5.51
N THR A 204 -7.26 -16.19 6.71
CA THR A 204 -7.12 -17.62 7.03
C THR A 204 -8.37 -18.16 7.74
N PRO A 205 -8.77 -19.42 7.54
CA PRO A 205 -8.16 -20.37 6.61
C PRO A 205 -8.42 -19.92 5.16
N ASN A 206 -7.45 -20.19 4.30
CA ASN A 206 -7.57 -20.02 2.86
C ASN A 206 -7.23 -21.32 2.15
N HIS A 207 -7.17 -21.28 0.82
CA HIS A 207 -6.90 -22.46 -0.01
C HIS A 207 -5.63 -23.23 0.37
N ILE A 208 -4.61 -22.54 0.90
CA ILE A 208 -3.32 -23.13 1.26
C ILE A 208 -3.10 -23.18 2.78
N LEU A 209 -3.35 -22.07 3.48
CA LEU A 209 -2.95 -21.88 4.87
C LEU A 209 -4.12 -22.06 5.85
N ALA A 210 -3.85 -22.78 6.94
CA ALA A 210 -4.74 -22.87 8.09
C ALA A 210 -4.54 -21.67 9.04
N ILE A 211 -5.48 -21.47 9.96
CA ILE A 211 -5.50 -20.37 10.93
C ILE A 211 -4.29 -20.41 11.87
N ASP A 212 -3.92 -21.60 12.33
CA ASP A 212 -2.87 -21.88 13.31
C ASP A 212 -1.48 -21.94 12.70
N GLU A 213 -1.38 -21.86 11.37
CA GLU A 213 -0.10 -21.76 10.65
C GLU A 213 0.42 -20.31 10.61
N ILE A 214 -0.42 -19.33 10.93
CA ILE A 214 -0.04 -17.92 11.09
C ILE A 214 0.29 -17.66 12.57
N PRO A 215 1.43 -17.01 12.88
CA PRO A 215 1.78 -16.66 14.25
C PRO A 215 0.63 -15.95 14.98
N SER A 216 0.48 -16.23 16.28
CA SER A 216 -0.57 -15.61 17.09
C SER A 216 -0.41 -14.09 17.09
N ALA A 217 -1.54 -13.38 16.96
CA ALA A 217 -1.52 -11.94 17.02
C ALA A 217 -1.06 -11.44 18.40
N PRO A 218 -0.33 -10.32 18.44
CA PRO A 218 -0.02 -9.62 19.69
C PRO A 218 -1.30 -9.30 20.47
N THR A 219 -1.27 -9.49 21.79
CA THR A 219 -2.41 -9.14 22.64
C THR A 219 -2.69 -7.64 22.57
N ARG A 220 -3.92 -7.27 22.24
CA ARG A 220 -4.37 -5.87 22.22
C ARG A 220 -5.74 -5.71 22.85
N THR A 221 -6.01 -4.52 23.39
CA THR A 221 -7.34 -4.15 23.86
C THR A 221 -8.20 -3.75 22.67
N LEU A 222 -9.31 -4.47 22.45
CA LEU A 222 -10.27 -4.15 21.41
C LEU A 222 -11.23 -3.04 21.85
N ALA A 223 -11.82 -2.33 20.89
CA ALA A 223 -12.92 -1.43 21.19
C ALA A 223 -14.15 -2.23 21.67
N ALA A 224 -14.96 -1.66 22.57
CA ALA A 224 -16.04 -2.37 23.27
C ALA A 224 -17.08 -3.05 22.33
N HIS A 225 -17.23 -2.55 21.11
CA HIS A 225 -18.18 -3.04 20.11
C HIS A 225 -17.47 -3.78 18.96
N THR A 226 -16.24 -4.25 19.17
CA THR A 226 -15.47 -5.00 18.16
C THR A 226 -15.03 -6.35 18.69
N SER A 227 -14.95 -7.33 17.79
CA SER A 227 -14.46 -8.67 18.08
C SER A 227 -13.72 -9.24 16.86
N TYR A 228 -12.86 -10.22 17.13
CA TYR A 228 -12.30 -11.04 16.08
C TYR A 228 -13.41 -11.92 15.48
N PRO A 229 -13.44 -12.12 14.16
CA PRO A 229 -14.37 -13.05 13.54
C PRO A 229 -14.18 -14.47 14.11
N PRO A 230 -15.26 -15.23 14.34
CA PRO A 230 -15.13 -16.62 14.74
C PRO A 230 -14.62 -17.46 13.57
N ASN A 231 -13.67 -18.37 13.83
CA ASN A 231 -13.17 -19.36 12.88
C ASN A 231 -12.48 -18.81 11.61
N LEU A 232 -12.11 -17.53 11.61
CA LEU A 232 -11.27 -16.96 10.56
C LEU A 232 -10.45 -15.78 11.12
N ARG A 233 -9.32 -15.49 10.48
CA ARG A 233 -8.45 -14.36 10.83
C ARG A 233 -8.16 -13.55 9.58
N TYR A 234 -8.25 -12.24 9.70
CA TYR A 234 -7.66 -11.30 8.76
C TYR A 234 -6.38 -10.79 9.39
N THR A 235 -5.22 -11.11 8.84
CA THR A 235 -3.93 -10.78 9.46
C THR A 235 -3.16 -9.85 8.54
N TYR A 236 -2.74 -8.68 9.04
CA TYR A 236 -1.80 -7.87 8.30
C TYR A 236 -0.36 -8.38 8.51
N GLN A 237 0.43 -8.39 7.44
CA GLN A 237 1.79 -8.89 7.44
C GLN A 237 2.75 -7.93 6.74
N TYR A 238 3.94 -7.74 7.29
CA TYR A 238 5.00 -6.99 6.62
C TYR A 238 5.60 -7.81 5.47
N LEU A 239 5.66 -7.18 4.29
CA LEU A 239 6.33 -7.70 3.09
C LEU A 239 7.70 -7.06 2.90
N HIS A 240 7.84 -5.80 3.28
CA HIS A 240 9.07 -5.04 3.18
C HIS A 240 9.24 -4.11 4.36
N ASP A 241 10.32 -4.33 5.11
CA ASP A 241 10.76 -3.46 6.21
C ASP A 241 12.24 -3.77 6.51
N PRO A 242 13.16 -3.24 5.68
CA PRO A 242 14.57 -3.62 5.73
C PRO A 242 15.26 -3.16 7.02
N ASP A 243 14.76 -2.09 7.65
CA ASP A 243 15.38 -1.46 8.81
C ASP A 243 14.67 -1.79 10.14
N GLY A 244 13.58 -2.57 10.12
CA GLY A 244 12.72 -2.78 11.31
C GLY A 244 11.91 -1.53 11.72
N LYS A 245 12.05 -0.42 10.99
CA LYS A 245 11.46 0.87 11.33
C LYS A 245 9.95 0.87 11.15
N VAL A 246 9.46 0.21 10.09
CA VAL A 246 8.02 0.20 9.80
C VAL A 246 7.29 -0.55 10.93
N GLU A 247 7.82 -1.70 11.34
CA GLU A 247 7.27 -2.46 12.47
C GLU A 247 7.41 -1.71 13.80
N SER A 248 8.53 -1.01 14.03
CA SER A 248 8.71 -0.17 15.22
C SER A 248 7.72 1.00 15.29
N ASP A 249 7.50 1.70 14.17
CA ASP A 249 6.72 2.94 14.11
C ASP A 249 5.22 2.67 14.11
N TYR A 250 4.78 1.67 13.34
CA TYR A 250 3.37 1.37 13.10
C TYR A 250 2.85 0.22 13.95
N GLY A 251 3.75 -0.65 14.40
CA GLY A 251 3.55 -1.68 15.41
C GLY A 251 3.72 -3.10 14.89
N PRO A 252 3.48 -4.10 15.75
CA PRO A 252 4.03 -5.44 15.58
C PRO A 252 3.44 -6.18 14.36
N ASN A 253 4.22 -7.07 13.75
CA ASN A 253 3.73 -7.92 12.67
C ASN A 253 2.57 -8.84 13.12
N ASN A 254 1.82 -9.38 12.16
CA ASN A 254 0.74 -10.36 12.37
C ASN A 254 -0.43 -9.89 13.25
N VAL A 255 -0.86 -8.64 13.15
CA VAL A 255 -2.02 -8.17 13.92
C VAL A 255 -3.29 -8.62 13.21
N ASP A 256 -4.17 -9.22 14.00
CA ASP A 256 -5.48 -9.65 13.55
C ASP A 256 -6.47 -8.50 13.49
N GLY A 257 -7.27 -8.49 12.44
CA GLY A 257 -8.36 -7.59 12.20
C GLY A 257 -9.54 -7.88 13.11
N ALA A 258 -10.06 -6.84 13.76
CA ALA A 258 -11.29 -6.89 14.54
C ALA A 258 -12.36 -6.04 13.85
N PHE A 259 -13.59 -6.52 13.88
CA PHE A 259 -14.73 -5.93 13.17
C PHE A 259 -15.86 -5.62 14.15
N GLN A 260 -16.85 -4.84 13.73
CA GLN A 260 -18.01 -4.52 14.55
C GLN A 260 -18.76 -5.80 14.95
N ASN A 261 -19.12 -5.88 16.22
CA ASN A 261 -19.93 -6.98 16.75
C ASN A 261 -21.27 -7.04 16.05
N SER A 262 -21.71 -8.26 15.71
CA SER A 262 -23.01 -8.52 15.10
C SER A 262 -23.26 -7.79 13.78
N THR A 263 -22.19 -7.39 13.07
CA THR A 263 -22.34 -6.84 11.72
C THR A 263 -22.94 -7.88 10.78
N THR A 264 -23.90 -7.45 9.95
CA THR A 264 -24.49 -8.25 8.87
C THR A 264 -23.86 -7.93 7.52
N LYS A 265 -22.93 -6.96 7.48
CA LYS A 265 -22.25 -6.56 6.26
C LYS A 265 -21.14 -7.57 5.92
N PRO A 266 -20.96 -7.93 4.63
CA PRO A 266 -19.91 -8.86 4.22
C PRO A 266 -18.50 -8.31 4.52
N PHE A 267 -17.64 -9.20 4.99
CA PHE A 267 -16.22 -8.94 5.28
C PHE A 267 -15.43 -8.62 4.00
N PRO A 268 -14.20 -8.08 4.12
CA PRO A 268 -13.31 -7.86 2.98
C PRO A 268 -13.12 -9.17 2.18
N SER A 269 -13.17 -9.07 0.85
CA SER A 269 -13.06 -10.22 -0.04
C SER A 269 -11.65 -10.85 0.05
N PRO A 270 -11.54 -12.15 0.40
CA PRO A 270 -10.27 -12.87 0.38
C PRO A 270 -9.64 -12.89 -1.01
N PHE A 271 -10.44 -13.04 -2.07
CA PHE A 271 -9.99 -12.94 -3.46
C PHE A 271 -9.21 -11.63 -3.69
N LEU A 272 -9.80 -10.48 -3.38
CA LEU A 272 -9.16 -9.18 -3.66
C LEU A 272 -7.94 -8.95 -2.76
N LEU A 273 -8.02 -9.35 -1.49
CA LEU A 273 -6.89 -9.26 -0.55
C LEU A 273 -5.70 -10.07 -1.05
N HIS A 274 -5.92 -11.30 -1.51
CA HIS A 274 -4.85 -12.18 -1.98
C HIS A 274 -4.36 -11.83 -3.38
N CYS A 275 -5.21 -11.27 -4.25
CA CYS A 275 -4.78 -10.62 -5.50
C CYS A 275 -3.79 -9.49 -5.21
N ARG A 276 -4.16 -8.58 -4.30
CA ARG A 276 -3.26 -7.48 -3.89
C ARG A 276 -2.00 -8.02 -3.21
N PHE A 277 -2.11 -9.05 -2.37
CA PHE A 277 -0.97 -9.68 -1.72
C PHE A 277 0.05 -10.22 -2.73
N GLY A 278 -0.40 -10.98 -3.73
CA GLY A 278 0.45 -11.47 -4.81
C GLY A 278 1.10 -10.35 -5.61
N ALA A 279 0.34 -9.29 -5.92
CA ALA A 279 0.86 -8.11 -6.61
C ALA A 279 1.93 -7.37 -5.77
N ALA A 280 1.70 -7.23 -4.47
CA ALA A 280 2.64 -6.62 -3.54
C ALA A 280 3.90 -7.48 -3.35
N ALA A 281 3.77 -8.80 -3.30
CA ALA A 281 4.90 -9.72 -3.27
C ALA A 281 5.76 -9.58 -4.54
N LEU A 282 5.14 -9.52 -5.72
CA LEU A 282 5.85 -9.25 -6.97
C LEU A 282 6.52 -7.87 -6.93
N TYR A 283 5.84 -6.83 -6.44
CA TYR A 283 6.40 -5.48 -6.37
C TYR A 283 7.66 -5.41 -5.50
N ASN A 284 7.65 -6.07 -4.33
CA ASN A 284 8.74 -5.99 -3.37
C ASN A 284 9.88 -6.98 -3.65
N TRP A 285 9.57 -8.18 -4.14
CA TRP A 285 10.54 -9.28 -4.25
C TRP A 285 10.81 -9.70 -5.70
N GLY A 286 9.97 -9.29 -6.65
CA GLY A 286 10.08 -9.72 -8.04
C GLY A 286 11.32 -9.18 -8.74
N LYS A 287 12.02 -10.06 -9.46
CA LYS A 287 13.14 -9.74 -10.33
C LYS A 287 12.78 -10.07 -11.78
N ASN A 288 13.38 -9.35 -12.72
CA ASN A 288 13.13 -9.49 -14.17
C ASN A 288 11.68 -9.24 -14.62
N LEU A 289 10.85 -8.62 -13.79
CA LEU A 289 9.46 -8.28 -14.12
C LEU A 289 9.32 -7.52 -15.43
N GLN A 290 10.19 -6.53 -15.64
CA GLN A 290 10.23 -5.67 -16.83
C GLN A 290 10.36 -6.44 -18.15
N LYS A 291 10.91 -7.64 -18.11
CA LYS A 291 11.07 -8.51 -19.28
C LYS A 291 9.81 -9.31 -19.59
N GLN A 292 8.85 -9.33 -18.66
CA GLN A 292 7.67 -10.18 -18.65
C GLN A 292 6.38 -9.36 -18.40
N ILE A 293 6.46 -8.01 -18.42
CA ILE A 293 5.30 -7.12 -18.19
C ILE A 293 4.25 -7.43 -19.27
N PRO A 294 3.07 -7.94 -18.89
CA PRO A 294 1.95 -7.98 -19.82
C PRO A 294 1.60 -6.53 -20.22
N PRO A 295 1.13 -6.27 -21.45
CA PRO A 295 0.60 -4.96 -21.80
C PRO A 295 -0.41 -4.51 -20.74
N SER A 296 -0.39 -3.22 -20.36
CA SER A 296 -1.27 -2.65 -19.33
C SER A 296 -2.72 -3.09 -19.53
N ARG A 297 -3.38 -3.52 -18.44
CA ARG A 297 -4.76 -4.00 -18.47
C ARG A 297 -5.70 -3.01 -17.77
N PRO A 298 -6.85 -2.67 -18.37
CA PRO A 298 -7.14 -2.62 -19.81
C PRO A 298 -6.18 -1.65 -20.53
N PRO A 299 -6.15 -1.63 -21.88
CA PRO A 299 -5.60 -0.47 -22.59
C PRO A 299 -6.29 0.75 -21.97
N LYS A 300 -5.52 1.72 -21.45
CA LYS A 300 -6.10 2.97 -20.96
C LYS A 300 -7.06 3.44 -22.05
N GLU A 301 -8.37 3.40 -21.78
CA GLU A 301 -9.29 4.14 -22.62
C GLU A 301 -8.69 5.53 -22.63
N GLN A 302 -8.20 5.94 -23.80
CA GLN A 302 -7.83 7.32 -23.97
C GLN A 302 -9.14 8.02 -23.77
N VAL A 303 -9.38 8.48 -22.55
CA VAL A 303 -10.37 9.51 -22.29
C VAL A 303 -9.86 10.62 -23.18
N VAL A 304 -10.40 10.67 -24.40
CA VAL A 304 -10.29 11.81 -25.27
C VAL A 304 -11.03 12.83 -24.45
N TYR A 305 -10.30 13.52 -23.58
CA TYR A 305 -10.73 14.80 -23.05
C TYR A 305 -10.87 15.61 -24.30
N GLY A 306 -12.07 15.57 -24.89
CA GLY A 306 -12.54 16.57 -25.80
C GLY A 306 -12.30 17.83 -25.01
N TYR A 307 -11.23 18.52 -25.37
CA TYR A 307 -10.94 19.84 -24.89
C TYR A 307 -12.06 20.68 -25.49
N HIS A 308 -13.25 20.59 -24.89
CA HIS A 308 -14.25 21.61 -24.97
C HIS A 308 -13.67 22.69 -24.08
N PRO A 309 -13.07 23.76 -24.64
CA PRO A 309 -12.85 24.95 -23.85
C PRO A 309 -14.23 25.37 -23.37
N GLN A 310 -14.62 24.95 -22.16
CA GLN A 310 -15.62 25.64 -21.41
C GLN A 310 -15.06 27.04 -21.27
N LYS A 311 -15.61 27.96 -22.06
CA LYS A 311 -15.44 29.39 -21.86
C LYS A 311 -15.94 29.65 -20.45
N ASP A 312 -15.02 29.62 -19.48
CA ASP A 312 -15.26 30.11 -18.14
C ASP A 312 -15.33 31.63 -18.21
N THR A 313 -16.46 32.13 -18.73
CA THR A 313 -16.78 33.55 -18.79
C THR A 313 -17.42 34.04 -17.49
N GLY A 314 -17.59 33.19 -16.47
CA GLY A 314 -18.31 33.53 -15.25
C GLY A 314 -17.47 33.57 -13.97
N GLY A 315 -16.56 32.61 -13.76
CA GLY A 315 -15.95 32.39 -12.45
C GLY A 315 -14.89 33.40 -12.02
N ARG A 316 -14.19 34.01 -12.99
CA ARG A 316 -13.10 34.95 -12.70
C ARG A 316 -13.60 36.33 -12.28
N ALA A 317 -14.73 36.78 -12.81
CA ALA A 317 -15.35 38.05 -12.41
C ALA A 317 -15.97 37.98 -11.01
N GLU A 318 -16.59 36.85 -10.64
CA GLU A 318 -17.22 36.69 -9.34
C GLU A 318 -16.21 36.57 -8.19
N ARG A 319 -15.04 35.94 -8.43
CA ARG A 319 -13.95 35.90 -7.44
C ARG A 319 -13.26 37.26 -7.26
N ALA A 320 -13.12 38.06 -8.31
CA ALA A 320 -12.60 39.43 -8.18
C ALA A 320 -13.57 40.32 -7.37
N ALA A 321 -14.88 40.24 -7.64
CA ALA A 321 -15.89 41.00 -6.90
C ALA A 321 -15.98 40.63 -5.41
N ARG A 322 -15.77 39.35 -5.05
CA ARG A 322 -15.74 38.91 -3.63
C ARG A 322 -14.48 39.34 -2.90
N GLN A 323 -13.37 39.56 -3.62
CA GLN A 323 -12.12 40.00 -3.02
C GLN A 323 -12.14 41.52 -2.75
N ASP A 324 -12.75 42.32 -3.63
CA ASP A 324 -12.93 43.77 -3.42
C ASP A 324 -13.91 44.09 -2.28
N ASN A 325 -14.98 43.31 -2.11
CA ASN A 325 -15.93 43.50 -1.00
C ASN A 325 -15.33 43.19 0.39
N ARG A 326 -14.21 42.45 0.44
CA ARG A 326 -13.53 42.17 1.72
C ARG A 326 -12.65 43.32 2.20
N HIS A 327 -12.13 44.14 1.28
CA HIS A 327 -11.30 45.30 1.64
C HIS A 327 -12.12 46.55 2.02
N MET A 328 -13.41 46.61 1.67
CA MET A 328 -14.28 47.73 2.05
C MET A 328 -14.90 47.58 3.45
N ALA A 329 -14.82 46.41 4.09
CA ALA A 329 -15.46 46.15 5.38
C ALA A 329 -14.55 46.39 6.61
N GLU A 330 -13.26 46.70 6.43
CA GLU A 330 -12.30 46.88 7.54
C GLU A 330 -12.01 48.35 7.89
N GLY A 331 -12.82 49.30 7.42
CA GLY A 331 -12.66 50.72 7.70
C GLY A 331 -13.87 51.36 8.37
N SER A 332 -14.16 51.05 9.64
CA SER A 332 -14.85 52.00 10.55
C SER A 332 -14.69 51.60 12.02
N GLU A 333 -14.28 52.58 12.83
CA GLU A 333 -13.89 52.52 14.23
C GLU A 333 -15.05 52.22 15.21
N ALA A 334 -14.73 51.63 16.36
CA ALA A 334 -15.02 52.23 17.68
C ALA A 334 -14.37 51.43 18.84
N THR A 335 -13.31 52.03 19.40
CA THR A 335 -13.02 52.26 20.83
C THR A 335 -13.85 51.53 21.90
N ILE A 336 -13.21 50.86 22.87
CA ILE A 336 -13.39 51.01 24.34
C ILE A 336 -12.35 50.19 25.15
N LYS A 337 -11.58 50.94 25.95
CA LYS A 337 -10.95 50.71 27.28
C LYS A 337 -10.56 49.28 27.73
N GLY A 338 -9.24 49.07 27.79
CA GLY A 338 -8.45 48.94 29.04
C GLY A 338 -8.79 47.89 30.09
N SER A 339 -7.91 46.90 30.24
CA SER A 339 -7.44 46.44 31.57
C SER A 339 -6.06 45.82 31.42
N GLY A 340 -5.08 46.36 32.15
CA GLY A 340 -3.70 45.90 32.13
C GLY A 340 -3.53 44.50 32.70
N ARG A 341 -2.55 43.79 32.16
CA ARG A 341 -1.85 42.73 32.89
C ARG A 341 -0.42 42.67 32.36
N GLU A 342 0.51 43.01 33.24
CA GLU A 342 1.94 42.79 33.07
C GLU A 342 2.20 41.30 32.84
N THR A 343 2.97 40.99 31.81
CA THR A 343 3.75 39.76 31.73
C THR A 343 5.12 40.11 31.18
N GLU A 344 6.12 39.75 31.98
CA GLU A 344 7.55 39.95 31.80
C GLU A 344 8.05 39.44 30.44
N ALA A 345 8.91 40.24 29.83
CA ALA A 345 9.70 39.84 28.68
C ALA A 345 10.76 38.83 29.12
N VAL A 346 10.67 37.61 28.58
CA VAL A 346 11.81 36.69 28.54
C VAL A 346 12.49 36.91 27.19
N GLU A 347 13.67 37.53 27.23
CA GLU A 347 14.63 37.56 26.14
C GLU A 347 15.04 36.13 25.80
N GLY A 348 14.56 35.63 24.66
CA GLY A 348 15.08 34.44 24.00
C GLY A 348 15.93 34.87 22.82
N VAL A 349 17.25 34.82 23.00
CA VAL A 349 18.27 35.00 21.97
C VAL A 349 17.99 34.03 20.81
N MET A 350 17.78 34.55 19.60
CA MET A 350 17.79 33.75 18.38
C MET A 350 19.25 33.35 18.09
N GLU A 351 19.59 32.09 18.35
CA GLU A 351 20.82 31.49 17.83
C GLU A 351 20.74 31.35 16.30
N GLU A 352 21.86 31.68 15.65
CA GLU A 352 22.05 31.66 14.21
C GLU A 352 21.86 30.27 13.60
N GLY A 353 21.32 30.27 12.38
CA GLY A 353 20.80 29.11 11.68
C GLY A 353 21.82 28.03 11.37
N LYS A 354 21.53 26.82 11.87
CA LYS A 354 21.97 25.57 11.23
C LYS A 354 20.89 25.14 10.26
N ILE A 355 21.28 24.92 9.00
CA ILE A 355 20.43 24.23 8.02
C ILE A 355 20.19 22.82 8.55
N ASP A 356 18.94 22.50 8.88
CA ASP A 356 18.57 21.15 9.28
C ASP A 356 18.67 20.22 8.06
N THR A 357 19.68 19.33 8.08
CA THR A 357 19.89 18.31 7.04
C THR A 357 18.67 17.41 6.85
N MET A 358 17.80 17.27 7.85
CA MET A 358 16.55 16.52 7.74
C MET A 358 15.49 17.27 6.92
N GLU A 359 15.47 18.59 6.97
CA GLU A 359 14.55 19.40 6.18
C GLU A 359 14.94 19.36 4.69
N LEU A 360 16.24 19.38 4.40
CA LEU A 360 16.78 19.20 3.03
C LEU A 360 16.46 17.79 2.48
N LEU A 361 16.61 16.76 3.32
CA LEU A 361 16.27 15.38 2.94
C LEU A 361 14.77 15.25 2.66
N HIS A 362 13.93 15.88 3.48
CA HIS A 362 12.47 15.87 3.33
C HIS A 362 12.02 16.55 2.02
N VAL A 363 12.71 17.61 1.59
CA VAL A 363 12.45 18.27 0.31
C VAL A 363 12.87 17.41 -0.87
N ILE A 364 14.03 16.73 -0.80
CA ILE A 364 14.55 15.88 -1.88
C ILE A 364 13.67 14.64 -2.05
N THR A 365 13.13 14.08 -0.96
CA THR A 365 12.28 12.87 -1.00
C THR A 365 10.78 13.17 -1.12
N SER A 366 10.35 14.43 -0.98
CA SER A 366 8.94 14.83 -1.06
C SER A 366 8.36 14.65 -2.47
N ARG A 367 7.17 14.03 -2.54
CA ARG A 367 6.41 13.83 -3.80
C ARG A 367 5.36 14.91 -4.07
N TYR A 368 5.29 15.98 -3.28
CA TYR A 368 4.30 17.06 -3.48
C TYR A 368 4.83 18.15 -4.42
N THR A 369 4.18 18.32 -5.58
CA THR A 369 4.55 19.30 -6.62
C THR A 369 4.58 20.74 -6.10
N ARG A 370 3.71 21.10 -5.14
CA ARG A 370 3.69 22.45 -4.54
C ARG A 370 4.90 22.74 -3.64
N VAL A 371 5.46 21.72 -2.98
CA VAL A 371 6.69 21.86 -2.19
C VAL A 371 7.89 21.99 -3.12
N LYS A 372 7.91 21.22 -4.21
CA LYS A 372 8.93 21.35 -5.27
C LYS A 372 8.89 22.72 -5.96
N VAL A 373 7.72 23.25 -6.29
CA VAL A 373 7.60 24.59 -6.93
C VAL A 373 8.13 25.69 -6.00
N ARG A 374 7.73 25.70 -4.72
CA ARG A 374 8.26 26.68 -3.75
C ARG A 374 9.78 26.55 -3.57
N PHE A 375 10.32 25.33 -3.61
CA PHE A 375 11.76 25.12 -3.44
C PHE A 375 12.56 25.44 -4.70
N VAL A 376 12.00 25.21 -5.89
CA VAL A 376 12.59 25.62 -7.18
C VAL A 376 12.66 27.15 -7.28
N ASP A 377 11.64 27.86 -6.81
CA ASP A 377 11.62 29.34 -6.80
C ASP A 377 12.66 29.92 -5.83
N GLN A 378 13.02 29.19 -4.76
CA GLN A 378 14.01 29.60 -3.75
C GLN A 378 15.43 29.05 -4.02
N LEU A 379 15.58 28.16 -5.00
CA LEU A 379 16.85 27.50 -5.32
C LEU A 379 17.98 28.49 -5.66
N PRO A 380 17.74 29.57 -6.44
CA PRO A 380 18.79 30.53 -6.76
C PRO A 380 19.30 31.28 -5.52
N GLU A 381 18.41 31.60 -4.58
CA GLU A 381 18.75 32.30 -3.34
C GLU A 381 19.56 31.39 -2.41
N LYS A 382 19.13 30.13 -2.27
CA LYS A 382 19.86 29.11 -1.48
C LYS A 382 21.22 28.74 -2.08
N GLN A 383 21.33 28.67 -3.41
CA GLN A 383 22.62 28.50 -4.09
C GLN A 383 23.55 29.69 -3.86
N ARG A 384 23.01 30.92 -3.77
CA ARG A 384 23.78 32.11 -3.44
C ARG A 384 24.27 32.07 -1.99
N GLU A 385 23.42 31.70 -1.04
CA GLU A 385 23.81 31.54 0.38
C GLU A 385 24.92 30.49 0.54
N ILE A 386 24.80 29.33 -0.11
CA ILE A 386 25.83 28.28 -0.07
C ILE A 386 27.13 28.75 -0.71
N SER A 387 27.05 29.49 -1.82
CA SER A 387 28.24 30.02 -2.50
C SER A 387 28.95 31.11 -1.68
N GLU A 388 28.21 31.95 -0.96
CA GLU A 388 28.79 32.94 -0.04
C GLU A 388 29.38 32.28 1.21
N TRP A 389 28.70 31.27 1.76
CA TRP A 389 29.25 30.47 2.86
C TRP A 389 30.52 29.71 2.46
N ALA A 390 30.59 29.15 1.25
CA ALA A 390 31.78 28.47 0.77
C ALA A 390 33.01 29.40 0.62
N LYS A 391 32.80 30.70 0.40
CA LYS A 391 33.88 31.71 0.34
C LYS A 391 34.46 32.06 1.71
N THR A 392 33.75 31.77 2.81
CA THR A 392 34.24 32.05 4.17
C THR A 392 35.04 30.89 4.76
N LEU A 393 35.11 29.75 4.07
CA LEU A 393 35.94 28.63 4.49
C LEU A 393 37.42 28.89 4.12
N PRO A 394 38.37 28.66 5.04
CA PRO A 394 39.79 28.85 4.76
C PRO A 394 40.28 27.86 3.70
N VAL A 395 41.05 28.38 2.73
CA VAL A 395 41.68 27.57 1.67
C VAL A 395 42.80 26.75 2.31
N VAL A 396 42.68 25.43 2.26
CA VAL A 396 43.69 24.48 2.72
C VAL A 396 44.72 24.25 1.62
#